data_AF-A0A952RDE5-F1
#
_entry.id   AF-A0A952RDE5-F1
#
_cell.length_a   1.000
_cell.length_b   1.000
_cell.length_c   1.000
_cell.angle_alpha   90.00
_cell.angle_beta   90.00
_cell.angle_gamma   90.00
#
_symmetry.space_group_name_H-M   'P 1'
#
loop_
_entity.id
_entity.type
_entity.pdbx_description
1 polymer ?
#
loop_
_entity_poly.entity_id
_entity_poly.type
_entity_poly.pdbx_seq_one_letter_code
_entity_poly.pdbx_strand_id
1 'polypeptide(L)'
;MNTETIKADVEKNIEKLAGLRDEVKVKLHLASLDAKQEWDDKIAPHVVNAEAAAKEITDASRAKLQEAIQKVEAFLGKLRD
;
A
#
# COMPACT_ATOMS: atom_id res chain seq x y z
N MET A 1 -20.05 8.29 -14.73
CA MET A 1 -18.85 7.58 -14.22
C MET A 1 -19.09 6.10 -14.43
N ASN A 2 -18.29 5.42 -15.26
CA ASN A 2 -18.41 3.98 -15.45
C ASN A 2 -17.82 3.28 -14.23
N THR A 3 -18.67 2.71 -13.38
CA THR A 3 -18.31 1.88 -12.23
C THR A 3 -17.36 0.73 -12.61
N GLU A 4 -17.42 0.26 -13.85
CA GLU A 4 -16.48 -0.72 -14.41
C GLU A 4 -15.02 -0.20 -14.46
N THR A 5 -14.81 1.09 -14.73
CA THR A 5 -13.49 1.70 -14.73
C THR A 5 -12.94 1.86 -13.33
N ILE A 6 -13.80 2.21 -12.36
CA ILE A 6 -13.41 2.34 -10.94
C ILE A 6 -13.03 0.97 -10.39
N LYS A 7 -13.80 -0.07 -10.73
CA LYS A 7 -13.49 -1.44 -10.33
C LYS A 7 -12.13 -1.91 -10.85
N ALA A 8 -11.88 -1.78 -12.16
CA ALA A 8 -10.61 -2.19 -12.74
C ALA A 8 -9.40 -1.41 -12.16
N ASP A 9 -9.58 -0.12 -11.85
CA ASP A 9 -8.54 0.70 -11.23
C ASP A 9 -8.26 0.29 -9.78
N VAL A 10 -9.32 0.02 -8.99
CA VAL A 10 -9.21 -0.49 -7.62
C VAL A 10 -8.53 -1.86 -7.61
N GLU A 11 -8.95 -2.80 -8.45
CA GLU A 11 -8.35 -4.15 -8.56
C GLU A 11 -6.85 -4.05 -8.89
N LYS A 12 -6.49 -3.27 -9.91
CA LYS A 12 -5.09 -3.04 -10.29
C LYS A 12 -4.27 -2.43 -9.15
N ASN A 13 -4.84 -1.48 -8.41
CA ASN A 13 -4.15 -0.83 -7.30
C ASN A 13 -3.98 -1.77 -6.09
N ILE A 14 -4.94 -2.66 -5.80
CA ILE A 14 -4.77 -3.71 -4.79
C ILE A 14 -3.60 -4.62 -5.16
N GLU A 15 -3.56 -5.10 -6.42
CA GLU A 15 -2.47 -5.97 -6.88
C GLU A 15 -1.11 -5.29 -6.78
N LYS A 16 -1.03 -4.01 -7.19
CA LYS A 16 0.17 -3.20 -7.03
C LYS A 16 0.58 -3.05 -5.56
N LEU A 17 -0.37 -2.73 -4.68
CA LEU A 17 -0.12 -2.56 -3.25
C LEU A 17 0.38 -3.86 -2.61
N ALA A 18 -0.19 -5.00 -2.98
CA ALA A 18 0.24 -6.32 -2.52
C ALA A 18 1.69 -6.60 -2.93
N GLY A 19 2.05 -6.36 -4.19
CA GLY A 19 3.42 -6.53 -4.68
C GLY A 19 4.43 -5.63 -3.94
N LEU A 20 4.09 -4.35 -3.74
CA LEU A 20 4.94 -3.41 -3.00
C LEU A 20 5.10 -3.84 -1.53
N ARG A 21 4.02 -4.31 -0.88
CA ARG A 21 4.06 -4.82 0.49
C ARG A 21 4.99 -6.02 0.61
N ASP A 22 4.94 -6.93 -0.35
CA ASP A 22 5.79 -8.12 -0.32
C ASP A 22 7.27 -7.75 -0.59
N GLU A 23 7.54 -6.76 -1.43
CA GLU A 23 8.88 -6.17 -1.56
C GLU A 23 9.35 -5.54 -0.24
N VAL A 24 8.46 -4.81 0.46
CA VAL A 24 8.81 -4.26 1.78
C VAL A 24 9.20 -5.37 2.73
N LYS A 25 8.41 -6.43 2.87
CA LYS A 25 8.74 -7.55 3.79
C LYS A 25 10.14 -8.11 3.54
N VAL A 26 10.53 -8.27 2.27
CA VAL A 26 11.86 -8.76 1.90
C VAL A 26 12.95 -7.80 2.39
N LYS A 27 12.80 -6.49 2.12
CA LYS A 27 13.80 -5.51 2.56
C LYS A 27 13.80 -5.30 4.07
N LEU A 28 12.61 -5.26 4.67
CA LEU A 28 12.42 -5.05 6.10
C LEU A 28 13.08 -6.17 6.89
N HIS A 29 13.09 -7.42 6.38
CA HIS A 29 13.80 -8.53 7.01
C HIS A 29 15.29 -8.21 7.26
N LEU A 30 15.93 -7.56 6.29
CA LEU A 30 17.33 -7.15 6.32
C LEU A 30 17.56 -5.75 6.93
N ALA A 31 16.50 -5.00 7.20
CA ALA A 31 16.56 -3.63 7.68
C ALA A 31 16.77 -3.54 9.20
N SER A 32 17.09 -2.32 9.66
CA SER A 32 17.24 -1.97 11.08
C SER A 32 15.92 -2.10 11.85
N LEU A 33 16.01 -2.17 13.18
CA LEU A 33 14.85 -2.16 14.07
C LEU A 33 14.00 -0.88 13.91
N ASP A 34 14.65 0.27 13.71
CA ASP A 34 13.94 1.54 13.50
C ASP A 34 13.08 1.51 12.23
N ALA A 35 13.60 0.93 11.14
CA ALA A 35 12.84 0.77 9.90
C ALA A 35 11.66 -0.20 10.08
N LYS A 36 11.86 -1.30 10.82
CA LYS A 36 10.78 -2.22 11.17
C LYS A 36 9.69 -1.51 11.96
N GLN A 37 10.07 -0.70 12.94
CA GLN A 37 9.13 0.05 13.77
C GLN A 37 8.40 1.14 12.99
N GLU A 38 9.08 1.89 12.10
CA GLU A 38 8.42 2.86 11.22
C GLU A 38 7.35 2.16 10.35
N TRP A 39 7.67 1.00 9.81
CA TRP A 39 6.72 0.21 9.04
C TRP A 39 5.50 -0.20 9.88
N ASP A 40 5.71 -0.86 11.01
CA ASP A 40 4.64 -1.39 11.86
C ASP A 40 3.73 -0.29 12.42
N ASP A 41 4.31 0.83 12.87
CA ASP A 41 3.56 1.90 13.54
C ASP A 41 2.86 2.84 12.55
N LYS A 42 3.49 3.09 11.39
CA LYS A 42 3.07 4.18 10.50
C LYS A 42 2.57 3.72 9.15
N ILE A 43 3.00 2.57 8.61
CA ILE A 43 2.70 2.21 7.21
C ILE A 43 1.81 0.99 7.11
N ALA A 44 2.11 -0.08 7.84
CA ALA A 44 1.29 -1.29 7.87
C ALA A 44 -0.21 -1.00 8.15
N PRO A 45 -0.57 -0.11 9.10
CA PRO A 45 -1.98 0.21 9.36
C PRO A 45 -2.67 0.87 8.17
N HIS A 46 -1.94 1.69 7.40
CA HIS A 46 -2.49 2.31 6.19
C HIS A 46 -2.70 1.30 5.06
N VAL A 47 -1.79 0.34 4.90
CA VAL A 47 -1.93 -0.74 3.92
C VAL A 47 -3.17 -1.58 4.23
N VAL A 48 -3.34 -2.00 5.49
CA VAL A 48 -4.50 -2.81 5.92
C VAL A 48 -5.82 -2.03 5.74
N ASN A 49 -5.85 -0.74 6.09
CA ASN A 49 -7.04 0.09 5.91
C ASN A 49 -7.38 0.26 4.42
N ALA A 50 -6.38 0.47 3.56
CA ALA A 50 -6.58 0.58 2.13
C ALA A 50 -7.08 -0.72 1.50
N GLU A 51 -6.53 -1.88 1.88
CA GLU A 51 -7.02 -3.21 1.45
C GLU A 51 -8.47 -3.46 1.92
N ALA A 52 -8.82 -3.03 3.13
CA ALA A 52 -10.20 -3.14 3.63
C ALA A 52 -11.17 -2.24 2.86
N ALA A 53 -10.80 -0.98 2.63
CA ALA A 53 -11.61 -0.02 1.88
C ALA A 53 -11.80 -0.44 0.41
N ALA A 54 -10.80 -1.10 -0.17
CA ALA A 54 -10.85 -1.58 -1.55
C ALA A 54 -12.00 -2.56 -1.84
N LYS A 55 -12.50 -3.28 -0.82
CA LYS A 55 -13.66 -4.16 -0.94
C LYS A 55 -14.95 -3.44 -1.30
N GLU A 56 -15.04 -2.14 -1.01
CA GLU A 56 -16.23 -1.32 -1.28
C GLU A 56 -16.26 -0.78 -2.72
N ILE A 57 -15.15 -0.84 -3.46
CA ILE A 57 -15.02 -0.42 -4.86
C ILE A 57 -15.65 0.98 -5.10
N THR A 58 -15.25 1.94 -4.25
CA THR A 58 -15.71 3.33 -4.34
C THR A 58 -14.56 4.26 -4.74
N ASP A 59 -14.90 5.50 -5.10
CA ASP A 59 -13.91 6.56 -5.36
C ASP A 59 -13.05 6.84 -4.11
N ALA A 60 -13.67 6.78 -2.92
CA ALA A 60 -12.95 6.90 -1.65
C ALA A 60 -11.97 5.73 -1.41
N SER A 61 -12.36 4.50 -1.81
CA SER A 61 -11.49 3.33 -1.76
C SER A 61 -10.27 3.50 -2.67
N ARG A 62 -10.49 4.02 -3.88
CA ARG A 62 -9.44 4.33 -4.85
C ARG A 62 -8.44 5.34 -4.29
N ALA A 63 -8.93 6.45 -3.71
CA ALA A 63 -8.07 7.47 -3.12
C ALA A 63 -7.18 6.89 -1.99
N LYS A 64 -7.78 6.12 -1.08
CA LYS A 64 -7.04 5.46 0.02
C LYS A 64 -5.98 4.47 -0.48
N LEU A 65 -6.29 3.69 -1.51
CA LEU A 65 -5.31 2.80 -2.15
C LEU A 65 -4.15 3.58 -2.73
N GLN A 66 -4.43 4.67 -3.42
CA GLN A 66 -3.41 5.49 -4.07
C GLN A 66 -2.49 6.16 -3.03
N GLU A 67 -3.05 6.64 -1.92
CA GLU A 67 -2.27 7.16 -0.78
C GLU A 67 -1.41 6.08 -0.13
N ALA A 68 -1.95 4.87 0.09
CA ALA A 68 -1.19 3.76 0.66
C ALA A 68 -0.04 3.35 -0.26
N ILE A 69 -0.28 3.25 -1.57
CA ILE A 69 0.76 2.96 -2.57
C ILE A 69 1.89 3.99 -2.49
N GLN A 70 1.57 5.29 -2.47
CA GLN A 70 2.58 6.35 -2.38
C GLN A 70 3.41 6.25 -1.10
N LYS A 71 2.80 5.98 0.05
CA LYS A 71 3.51 5.81 1.33
C LYS A 71 4.46 4.61 1.28
N VAL A 72 4.01 3.49 0.71
CA VAL A 72 4.82 2.27 0.59
C VAL A 72 5.97 2.49 -0.40
N GLU A 73 5.74 3.14 -1.54
CA GLU A 73 6.79 3.49 -2.50
C GLU A 73 7.84 4.43 -1.90
N ALA A 74 7.41 5.47 -1.17
CA ALA A 74 8.32 6.38 -0.48
C ALA A 74 9.17 5.64 0.56
N PHE A 75 8.58 4.75 1.34
CA PHE A 75 9.30 3.94 2.31
C PHE A 75 10.28 2.96 1.66
N LEU A 76 9.86 2.29 0.58
CA LEU A 76 10.75 1.44 -0.21
C LEU A 76 11.93 2.20 -0.81
N GLY A 77 11.75 3.48 -1.16
CA GLY A 77 12.82 4.40 -1.55
C GLY A 77 13.86 4.54 -0.44
N LYS A 78 13.41 4.90 0.77
CA LYS A 78 14.27 5.03 1.95
C LYS A 78 15.04 3.74 2.32
N LEU A 79 14.51 2.57 1.96
CA LEU A 79 15.17 1.28 2.20
C LEU A 79 16.17 0.86 1.12
N ARG A 80 16.22 1.57 -0.02
CA ARG A 80 17.17 1.28 -1.12
C ARG A 80 18.40 2.17 -1.09
N ASP A 81 18.30 3.35 -0.48
CA ASP A 81 19.41 4.27 -0.18
C ASP A 81 20.24 3.79 1.02
#